data_AF-A0A7X9XA86-F1
#
_entry.id   AF-A0A7X9XA86-F1
#
_cell.length_a   1.000
_cell.length_b   1.000
_cell.length_c   1.000
_cell.angle_alpha   90.00
_cell.angle_beta   90.00
_cell.angle_gamma   90.00
#
_symmetry.space_group_name_H-M   'P 1'
#
loop_
_entity.id
_entity.type
_entity.pdbx_description
1 polymer ?
#
loop_
_entity_poly.entity_id
_entity_poly.type
_entity_poly.pdbx_seq_one_letter_code
_entity_poly.pdbx_strand_id
1 'polypeptide(L)'
;MNSFTKKLSFALFLLLLISITWMQSWVFIPTPEIEDISIINDKVDTLGHNRYRIKNNFIIKKQDKIWELYTEGTPFEIGYSTGALSKSFLQEQEAIFAYRMVEHAPGKHPDLARLLSAFYNRHMDNRILPEYCREMYGVSFHMNPEFDNMGSPYQRILNYHGIYDTQHSFEKMDVKVNSAFAINGSKTKDHDILIGRNFDFFLHDQHRTDKIVHFVKPEEGFKFASISWAGFIGAVSGMNETGLTVTINTAESQVPLAATMPMSLIAREILQYAQTVDEAFNIAFTKEAYVNESILISSAFDTTAIIIEKTPHGIDSIQMRNNELVCTSHLQTDDLRKPMAYDPSYASYYRAIRIQELIHQQDEFTVQDIAGILRDTDGFEDQPIGLGNAKSINSLHLHHSIIFKPETREMWLSTSHHGMEEFICYNLDSVFQSAQNFPPPRTLASETRQISEASPEHWEIYHNYKQFKGMAFQFKNWNNQLPPISQHAIDEFIALNPKGYNVYEIIGDYYIKAHQSKKAAEFYKKALENEVATHQSRQYIKEKYELVMRD
;
A
#
# COMPACT_ATOMS: atom_id res chain seq x y z
N MET A 1 0.68 18.76 57.50
CA MET A 1 1.68 18.41 56.48
C MET A 1 3.01 19.07 56.82
N ASN A 2 4.06 18.28 57.10
CA ASN A 2 5.42 18.80 57.30
C ASN A 2 5.92 19.57 56.07
N SER A 3 6.87 20.50 56.26
CA SER A 3 7.47 21.31 55.18
C SER A 3 7.90 20.47 53.98
N PHE A 4 8.40 19.25 54.23
CA PHE A 4 8.75 18.27 53.21
C PHE A 4 7.55 17.83 52.35
N THR A 5 6.39 17.52 52.95
CA THR A 5 5.22 17.08 52.19
C THR A 5 4.60 18.22 51.37
N LYS A 6 4.65 19.47 51.85
CA LYS A 6 4.24 20.63 51.05
C LYS A 6 5.15 20.85 49.84
N LYS A 7 6.48 20.75 50.03
CA LYS A 7 7.46 20.85 48.93
C LYS A 7 7.29 19.72 47.91
N LEU A 8 7.07 18.49 48.37
CA LEU A 8 6.84 17.33 47.50
C LEU A 8 5.55 17.47 46.70
N SER A 9 4.44 17.87 47.34
CA SER A 9 3.17 18.13 46.63
C SER A 9 3.29 19.24 45.58
N PHE A 10 4.01 20.32 45.91
CA PHE A 10 4.28 21.40 44.95
C PHE A 10 5.15 20.95 43.78
N ALA A 11 6.19 20.14 44.04
CA ALA A 11 7.04 19.56 43.00
C ALA A 11 6.24 18.60 42.08
N LEU A 12 5.39 17.74 42.64
CA LEU A 12 4.51 16.85 41.87
C LEU A 12 3.49 17.64 41.04
N PHE A 13 2.93 18.72 41.57
CA PHE A 13 2.03 19.60 40.83
C PHE A 13 2.74 20.30 39.67
N LEU A 14 3.96 20.81 39.89
CA LEU A 14 4.78 21.39 38.82
C LEU A 14 5.14 20.35 37.75
N LEU A 15 5.52 19.13 38.16
CA LEU A 15 5.82 18.05 37.24
C LEU A 15 4.58 17.65 36.42
N LEU A 16 3.40 17.66 37.04
CA LEU A 16 2.13 17.44 36.34
C LEU A 16 1.85 18.56 35.32
N LEU A 17 2.01 19.83 35.71
CA LEU A 17 1.83 20.96 34.79
C LEU A 17 2.79 20.90 33.61
N ILE A 18 4.09 20.64 33.86
CA ILE A 18 5.10 20.48 32.82
C ILE A 18 4.72 19.32 31.90
N SER A 19 4.27 18.19 32.45
CA SER A 19 3.85 17.02 31.65
C SER A 19 2.62 17.33 30.80
N ILE A 20 1.64 18.09 31.31
CA ILE A 20 0.45 18.51 30.56
C ILE A 20 0.85 19.46 29.42
N THR A 21 1.65 20.48 29.71
CA THR A 21 2.13 21.42 28.68
C THR A 21 2.97 20.71 27.62
N TRP A 22 3.80 19.76 28.03
CA TRP A 22 4.60 18.94 27.12
C TRP A 22 3.72 18.04 26.24
N MET A 23 2.71 17.37 26.80
CA MET A 23 1.75 16.60 26.00
C MET A 23 0.91 17.50 25.07
N GLN A 24 0.52 18.69 25.52
CA GLN A 24 -0.19 19.65 24.66
C GLN A 24 0.65 20.07 23.45
N SER A 25 1.97 20.19 23.62
CA SER A 25 2.88 20.50 22.50
C SER A 25 2.94 19.41 21.43
N TRP A 26 2.60 18.16 21.76
CA TRP A 26 2.51 17.07 20.78
C TRP A 26 1.18 17.09 20.02
N VAL A 27 0.12 17.54 20.69
CA VAL A 27 -1.24 17.52 20.15
C VAL A 27 -1.52 18.76 19.29
N PHE A 28 -0.68 19.78 19.33
CA PHE A 28 -0.80 20.97 18.48
C PHE A 28 0.28 20.97 17.39
N ILE A 29 -0.16 21.04 16.13
CA ILE A 29 0.71 21.23 14.96
C ILE A 29 0.27 22.53 14.27
N PRO A 30 1.17 23.52 14.12
CA PRO A 30 0.83 24.78 13.46
C PRO A 30 0.51 24.54 11.98
N THR A 31 -0.52 25.22 11.47
CA THR A 31 -0.83 25.21 10.04
C THR A 31 0.20 26.05 9.28
N PRO A 32 0.60 25.66 8.06
CA PRO A 32 1.52 26.46 7.26
C PRO A 32 0.86 27.78 6.83
N GLU A 33 1.67 28.83 6.70
CA GLU A 33 1.24 30.10 6.11
C GLU A 33 1.09 29.94 4.58
N ILE A 34 -0.03 30.43 4.04
CA ILE A 34 -0.35 30.38 2.61
C ILE A 34 -0.53 31.81 2.11
N GLU A 35 0.21 32.16 1.05
CA GLU A 35 0.17 33.51 0.46
C GLU A 35 -1.16 33.79 -0.26
N ASP A 36 -1.59 32.86 -1.11
CA ASP A 36 -2.87 32.96 -1.83
C ASP A 36 -3.81 31.79 -1.49
N ILE A 37 -4.95 32.13 -0.89
CA ILE A 37 -6.04 31.21 -0.54
C ILE A 37 -7.29 31.44 -1.38
N SER A 38 -7.20 32.19 -2.48
CA SER A 38 -8.32 32.58 -3.33
C SER A 38 -9.14 31.40 -3.82
N ILE A 39 -8.49 30.26 -4.05
CA ILE A 39 -9.12 29.01 -4.51
C ILE A 39 -10.23 28.50 -3.60
N ILE A 40 -10.23 28.86 -2.32
CA ILE A 40 -11.28 28.45 -1.37
C ILE A 40 -12.67 28.99 -1.77
N ASN A 41 -12.71 30.09 -2.53
CA ASN A 41 -13.95 30.69 -2.99
C ASN A 41 -14.46 30.08 -4.31
N ASP A 42 -13.65 29.27 -4.99
CA ASP A 42 -14.05 28.58 -6.21
C ASP A 42 -14.98 27.40 -5.90
N LYS A 43 -15.90 27.12 -6.83
CA LYS A 43 -16.87 26.02 -6.69
C LYS A 43 -16.50 24.87 -7.59
N VAL A 44 -16.82 23.67 -7.14
CA VAL A 44 -16.74 22.47 -7.99
C VAL A 44 -17.92 22.46 -8.96
N ASP A 45 -17.61 22.55 -10.25
CA ASP A 45 -18.56 22.37 -11.34
C ASP A 45 -18.79 20.86 -11.59
N THR A 46 -20.05 20.48 -11.80
CA THR A 46 -20.39 19.12 -12.28
C THR A 46 -20.60 19.16 -13.79
N LEU A 47 -19.80 18.40 -14.53
CA LEU A 47 -19.84 18.37 -16.00
C LEU A 47 -20.60 17.17 -16.58
N GLY A 48 -21.22 16.38 -15.71
CA GLY A 48 -21.92 15.15 -16.04
C GLY A 48 -21.70 14.08 -14.97
N HIS A 49 -22.16 12.87 -15.25
CA HIS A 49 -21.94 11.74 -14.34
C HIS A 49 -20.45 11.46 -14.18
N ASN A 50 -19.97 11.40 -12.93
CA ASN A 50 -18.58 11.12 -12.57
C ASN A 50 -17.54 12.04 -13.24
N ARG A 51 -17.90 13.30 -13.48
CA ARG A 51 -17.03 14.32 -14.09
C ARG A 51 -17.16 15.63 -13.31
N TYR A 52 -16.11 15.99 -12.57
CA TYR A 52 -16.08 17.19 -11.74
C TYR A 52 -14.86 18.04 -12.04
N ARG A 53 -14.97 19.33 -11.71
CA ARG A 53 -14.00 20.33 -12.14
C ARG A 53 -13.93 21.51 -11.18
N ILE A 54 -12.74 22.05 -10.96
CA ILE A 54 -12.51 23.32 -10.26
C ILE A 54 -11.33 24.04 -10.90
N LYS A 55 -11.49 25.30 -11.32
CA LYS A 55 -10.48 26.05 -12.09
C LYS A 55 -9.91 25.26 -13.28
N ASN A 56 -8.64 24.82 -13.24
CA ASN A 56 -7.96 24.00 -14.24
C ASN A 56 -7.74 22.55 -13.77
N ASN A 57 -8.38 22.17 -12.67
CA ASN A 57 -8.28 20.86 -12.05
C ASN A 57 -9.57 20.07 -12.29
N PHE A 58 -9.46 18.75 -12.49
CA PHE A 58 -10.61 17.92 -12.80
C PHE A 58 -10.44 16.48 -12.33
N ILE A 59 -11.56 15.80 -12.17
CA ILE A 59 -11.59 14.35 -11.96
C ILE A 59 -12.67 13.70 -12.85
N ILE A 60 -12.31 12.58 -13.46
CA ILE A 60 -13.19 11.81 -14.35
C ILE A 60 -13.12 10.33 -13.94
N LYS A 61 -14.24 9.62 -13.92
CA LYS A 61 -14.24 8.15 -13.75
C LYS A 61 -14.30 7.46 -15.11
N LYS A 62 -13.31 6.62 -15.40
CA LYS A 62 -13.32 5.78 -16.60
C LYS A 62 -14.18 4.53 -16.36
N GLN A 63 -15.29 4.41 -17.08
CA GLN A 63 -16.19 3.22 -17.10
C GLN A 63 -16.51 2.66 -15.71
N ASP A 64 -16.63 3.53 -14.71
CA ASP A 64 -16.85 3.18 -13.31
C ASP A 64 -15.76 2.33 -12.62
N LYS A 65 -14.56 2.22 -13.22
CA LYS A 65 -13.45 1.42 -12.69
C LYS A 65 -12.38 2.24 -11.95
N ILE A 66 -11.82 3.27 -12.60
CA ILE A 66 -10.69 4.06 -12.10
C ILE A 66 -11.02 5.55 -12.15
N TRP A 67 -10.67 6.27 -11.09
CA TRP A 67 -10.71 7.73 -11.06
C TRP A 67 -9.41 8.31 -11.62
N GLU A 68 -9.54 9.25 -12.55
CA GLU A 68 -8.45 10.00 -13.18
C GLU A 68 -8.50 11.42 -12.64
N LEU A 69 -7.59 11.74 -11.72
CA LEU A 69 -7.49 13.06 -11.11
C LEU A 69 -6.35 13.82 -11.76
N TYR A 70 -6.63 15.02 -12.26
CA TYR A 70 -5.64 15.95 -12.76
C TYR A 70 -5.63 17.21 -11.89
N THR A 71 -4.46 17.59 -11.40
CA THR A 71 -4.26 18.82 -10.63
C THR A 71 -3.00 19.57 -11.07
N GLU A 72 -3.10 20.89 -11.12
CA GLU A 72 -2.02 21.82 -11.39
C GLU A 72 -2.08 23.05 -10.48
N GLY A 73 -0.93 23.69 -10.28
CA GLY A 73 -0.79 24.96 -9.55
C GLY A 73 0.19 24.88 -8.39
N THR A 74 0.05 25.83 -7.46
CA THR A 74 0.82 25.84 -6.21
C THR A 74 0.53 24.60 -5.37
N PRO A 75 1.40 24.21 -4.42
CA PRO A 75 1.15 23.05 -3.56
C PRO A 75 -0.21 23.14 -2.83
N PHE A 76 -0.57 24.34 -2.34
CA PHE A 76 -1.87 24.54 -1.69
C PHE A 76 -3.05 24.34 -2.64
N GLU A 77 -2.98 24.86 -3.88
CA GLU A 77 -4.04 24.69 -4.87
C GLU A 77 -4.19 23.24 -5.33
N ILE A 78 -3.09 22.52 -5.51
CA ILE A 78 -3.09 21.08 -5.79
C ILE A 78 -3.80 20.33 -4.66
N GLY A 79 -3.43 20.60 -3.41
CA GLY A 79 -4.04 19.98 -2.24
C GLY A 79 -5.53 20.29 -2.09
N TYR A 80 -5.88 21.58 -2.20
CA TYR A 80 -7.26 22.03 -2.11
C TYR A 80 -8.13 21.40 -3.21
N SER A 81 -7.65 21.41 -4.45
CA SER A 81 -8.37 20.84 -5.59
C SER A 81 -8.50 19.32 -5.47
N THR A 82 -7.46 18.64 -5.01
CA THR A 82 -7.50 17.20 -4.70
C THR A 82 -8.64 16.93 -3.72
N GLY A 83 -8.65 17.58 -2.56
CA GLY A 83 -9.69 17.39 -1.55
C GLY A 83 -11.10 17.77 -2.03
N ALA A 84 -11.23 18.85 -2.80
CA ALA A 84 -12.51 19.33 -3.32
C ALA A 84 -13.11 18.34 -4.33
N LEU A 85 -12.29 17.88 -5.29
CA LEU A 85 -12.70 16.98 -6.37
C LEU A 85 -12.92 15.55 -5.85
N SER A 86 -12.21 15.16 -4.79
CA SER A 86 -12.25 13.81 -4.22
C SER A 86 -13.08 13.70 -2.93
N LYS A 87 -13.88 14.72 -2.59
CA LYS A 87 -14.42 14.90 -1.24
C LYS A 87 -15.16 13.67 -0.67
N SER A 88 -16.05 13.06 -1.44
CA SER A 88 -16.87 11.95 -0.93
C SER A 88 -16.01 10.77 -0.48
N PHE A 89 -15.12 10.29 -1.36
CA PHE A 89 -14.27 9.15 -1.04
C PHE A 89 -13.07 9.55 -0.15
N LEU A 90 -12.66 10.82 -0.10
CA LEU A 90 -11.74 11.33 0.94
C LEU A 90 -12.30 11.07 2.34
N GLN A 91 -13.57 11.44 2.55
CA GLN A 91 -14.22 11.30 3.85
C GLN A 91 -14.47 9.84 4.21
N GLU A 92 -14.70 8.98 3.22
CA GLU A 92 -14.78 7.51 3.40
C GLU A 92 -13.42 6.91 3.78
N GLN A 93 -12.33 7.28 3.09
CA GLN A 93 -10.98 6.83 3.44
C GLN A 93 -10.61 7.26 4.86
N GLU A 94 -10.89 8.53 5.20
CA GLU A 94 -10.66 9.05 6.55
C GLU A 94 -11.39 8.22 7.62
N ALA A 95 -12.65 7.83 7.38
CA ALA A 95 -13.39 7.00 8.32
C ALA A 95 -12.72 5.64 8.55
N ILE A 96 -12.21 5.00 7.48
CA ILE A 96 -11.48 3.73 7.57
C ILE A 96 -10.24 3.89 8.47
N PHE A 97 -9.44 4.95 8.25
CA PHE A 97 -8.26 5.22 9.07
C PHE A 97 -8.63 5.51 10.53
N ALA A 98 -9.60 6.39 10.75
CA ALA A 98 -10.04 6.78 12.09
C ALA A 98 -10.51 5.56 12.90
N TYR A 99 -11.39 4.72 12.34
CA TYR A 99 -11.87 3.52 13.02
C TYR A 99 -10.75 2.50 13.28
N ARG A 100 -9.82 2.32 12.35
CA ARG A 100 -8.65 1.45 12.53
C ARG A 100 -7.76 1.91 13.69
N MET A 101 -7.51 3.21 13.80
CA MET A 101 -6.74 3.77 14.90
C MET A 101 -7.45 3.55 16.25
N VAL A 102 -8.76 3.76 16.30
CA VAL A 102 -9.56 3.52 17.51
C VAL A 102 -9.55 2.05 17.89
N GLU A 103 -9.67 1.14 16.92
CA GLU A 103 -9.67 -0.31 17.16
C GLU A 103 -8.39 -0.81 17.87
N HIS A 104 -7.24 -0.22 17.54
CA HIS A 104 -5.92 -0.58 18.09
C HIS A 104 -5.54 0.24 19.33
N ALA A 105 -6.28 1.30 19.65
CA ALA A 105 -6.04 2.07 20.86
C ALA A 105 -6.47 1.29 22.11
N PRO A 106 -5.75 1.40 23.25
CA PRO A 106 -6.17 0.77 24.49
C PRO A 106 -7.59 1.19 24.89
N GLY A 107 -8.43 0.23 25.26
CA GLY A 107 -9.83 0.48 25.60
C GLY A 107 -10.71 0.98 24.43
N LYS A 108 -10.18 0.98 23.19
CA LYS A 108 -10.88 1.41 21.97
C LYS A 108 -11.47 2.82 22.06
N HIS A 109 -10.73 3.74 22.65
CA HIS A 109 -11.19 5.11 22.93
C HIS A 109 -10.57 6.14 21.99
N PRO A 110 -11.36 7.02 21.33
CA PRO A 110 -10.85 8.03 20.39
C PRO A 110 -9.80 8.99 20.96
N ASP A 111 -10.00 9.49 22.18
CA ASP A 111 -9.03 10.41 22.79
C ASP A 111 -7.66 9.77 23.02
N LEU A 112 -7.62 8.46 23.31
CA LEU A 112 -6.37 7.74 23.47
C LEU A 112 -5.73 7.43 22.12
N ALA A 113 -6.53 7.11 21.11
CA ALA A 113 -6.06 6.98 19.72
C ALA A 113 -5.41 8.28 19.25
N ARG A 114 -6.05 9.43 19.52
CA ARG A 114 -5.51 10.77 19.25
C ARG A 114 -4.19 11.01 19.98
N LEU A 115 -4.13 10.75 21.29
CA LEU A 115 -2.91 11.00 22.07
C LEU A 115 -1.75 10.13 21.60
N LEU A 116 -1.99 8.85 21.32
CA LEU A 116 -0.98 7.94 20.78
C LEU A 116 -0.52 8.39 19.40
N SER A 117 -1.45 8.75 18.51
CA SER A 117 -1.14 9.29 17.19
C SER A 117 -0.29 10.55 17.26
N ALA A 118 -0.68 11.51 18.10
CA ALA A 118 0.05 12.75 18.31
C ALA A 118 1.45 12.49 18.89
N PHE A 119 1.57 11.52 19.82
CA PHE A 119 2.85 11.11 20.35
C PHE A 119 3.73 10.50 19.26
N TYR A 120 3.24 9.52 18.49
CA TYR A 120 4.04 8.88 17.44
C TYR A 120 4.44 9.88 16.36
N ASN A 121 3.51 10.71 15.89
CA ASN A 121 3.69 11.66 14.78
C ASN A 121 4.20 13.05 15.20
N ARG A 122 4.67 13.20 16.45
CA ARG A 122 5.16 14.49 16.95
C ARG A 122 6.29 15.03 16.08
N HIS A 123 6.23 16.33 15.78
CA HIS A 123 7.21 17.06 14.96
C HIS A 123 7.37 16.56 13.53
N MET A 124 6.43 15.77 13.01
CA MET A 124 6.52 15.28 11.64
C MET A 124 6.41 16.42 10.60
N ASP A 125 5.71 17.50 10.93
CA ASP A 125 5.67 18.76 10.17
C ASP A 125 7.06 19.38 9.92
N ASN A 126 7.98 19.26 10.89
CA ASN A 126 9.36 19.77 10.76
C ASN A 126 10.28 18.87 9.91
N ARG A 127 9.80 17.69 9.51
CA ARG A 127 10.56 16.68 8.77
C ARG A 127 10.06 16.48 7.35
N ILE A 128 8.92 17.07 7.02
CA ILE A 128 8.30 17.06 5.70
C ILE A 128 8.68 18.35 4.97
N LEU A 129 8.82 18.28 3.65
CA LEU A 129 9.06 19.49 2.85
C LEU A 129 7.93 20.52 3.04
N PRO A 130 8.25 21.83 3.14
CA PRO A 130 7.24 22.86 3.32
C PRO A 130 6.12 22.84 2.28
N GLU A 131 6.42 22.47 1.03
CA GLU A 131 5.42 22.33 -0.03
C GLU A 131 4.40 21.23 0.26
N TYR A 132 4.83 20.07 0.78
CA TYR A 132 3.94 18.96 1.12
C TYR A 132 3.08 19.30 2.33
N CYS A 133 3.60 20.05 3.30
CA CYS A 133 2.80 20.62 4.38
C CYS A 133 1.69 21.53 3.83
N ARG A 134 1.98 22.39 2.84
CA ARG A 134 0.98 23.25 2.18
C ARG A 134 -0.04 22.44 1.37
N GLU A 135 0.39 21.40 0.66
CA GLU A 135 -0.50 20.49 -0.08
C GLU A 135 -1.44 19.73 0.87
N MET A 136 -0.92 19.10 1.92
CA MET A 136 -1.75 18.47 2.96
C MET A 136 -2.70 19.47 3.63
N TYR A 137 -2.25 20.71 3.86
CA TYR A 137 -3.12 21.75 4.40
C TYR A 137 -4.28 22.07 3.45
N GLY A 138 -4.04 22.18 2.15
CA GLY A 138 -5.10 22.33 1.14
C GLY A 138 -6.12 21.18 1.19
N VAL A 139 -5.66 19.93 1.25
CA VAL A 139 -6.53 18.74 1.37
C VAL A 139 -7.41 18.84 2.64
N SER A 140 -6.84 19.33 3.74
CA SER A 140 -7.49 19.33 5.05
C SER A 140 -8.82 20.09 5.12
N PHE A 141 -9.06 21.04 4.20
CA PHE A 141 -10.33 21.79 4.10
C PHE A 141 -11.55 20.92 3.78
N HIS A 142 -11.33 19.71 3.23
CA HIS A 142 -12.40 18.83 2.77
C HIS A 142 -12.56 17.55 3.61
N MET A 143 -11.81 17.43 4.69
CA MET A 143 -11.90 16.30 5.62
C MET A 143 -13.26 16.24 6.32
N ASN A 144 -13.57 15.08 6.88
CA ASN A 144 -14.82 14.79 7.56
C ASN A 144 -14.82 15.45 8.95
N PRO A 145 -15.75 16.39 9.24
CA PRO A 145 -15.87 17.03 10.54
C PRO A 145 -16.23 16.06 11.69
N GLU A 146 -16.74 14.87 11.37
CA GLU A 146 -17.07 13.82 12.37
C GLU A 146 -15.87 13.46 13.26
N PHE A 147 -14.65 13.58 12.74
CA PHE A 147 -13.41 13.18 13.45
C PHE A 147 -12.67 14.36 14.07
N ASP A 148 -13.28 15.53 14.23
CA ASP A 148 -12.65 16.71 14.84
C ASP A 148 -12.24 16.49 16.32
N ASN A 149 -12.86 15.52 17.00
CA ASN A 149 -12.41 15.06 18.32
C ASN A 149 -11.02 14.38 18.29
N MET A 150 -10.62 13.80 17.16
CA MET A 150 -9.34 13.09 16.96
C MET A 150 -8.18 14.02 16.58
N GLY A 151 -8.41 15.32 16.41
CA GLY A 151 -7.40 16.31 16.05
C GLY A 151 -7.93 17.32 15.04
N SER A 152 -7.19 18.41 14.79
CA SER A 152 -7.55 19.32 13.69
C SER A 152 -7.45 18.58 12.35
N PRO A 153 -8.23 18.97 11.31
CA PRO A 153 -8.13 18.34 10.00
C PRO A 153 -6.68 18.25 9.48
N TYR A 154 -5.92 19.33 9.57
CA TYR A 154 -4.52 19.35 9.16
C TYR A 154 -3.65 18.33 9.93
N GLN A 155 -3.84 18.23 11.25
CA GLN A 155 -3.14 17.23 12.04
C GLN A 155 -3.53 15.80 11.65
N ARG A 156 -4.82 15.55 11.36
CA ARG A 156 -5.31 14.22 10.99
C ARG A 156 -4.72 13.78 9.65
N ILE A 157 -4.78 14.62 8.61
CA ILE A 157 -4.23 14.26 7.29
C ILE A 157 -2.73 14.03 7.35
N LEU A 158 -2.01 14.85 8.12
CA LEU A 158 -0.59 14.65 8.37
C LEU A 158 -0.36 13.29 9.02
N ASN A 159 -1.06 12.99 10.13
CA ASN A 159 -0.94 11.70 10.82
C ASN A 159 -1.25 10.49 9.92
N TYR A 160 -2.22 10.59 9.01
CA TYR A 160 -2.59 9.51 8.10
C TYR A 160 -1.46 9.15 7.13
N HIS A 161 -0.57 10.09 6.78
CA HIS A 161 0.63 9.77 6.00
C HIS A 161 1.66 8.97 6.79
N GLY A 162 1.70 9.15 8.12
CA GLY A 162 2.47 8.29 9.02
C GLY A 162 1.83 6.91 9.24
N ILE A 163 0.54 6.74 8.94
CA ILE A 163 -0.14 5.43 9.09
C ILE A 163 0.41 4.40 8.13
N TYR A 164 0.72 4.77 6.89
CA TYR A 164 1.29 3.83 5.91
C TYR A 164 2.51 3.09 6.49
N ASP A 165 3.46 3.86 7.04
CA ASP A 165 4.66 3.31 7.66
C ASP A 165 4.37 2.69 9.05
N THR A 166 3.53 3.32 9.90
CA THR A 166 3.22 2.80 11.26
C THR A 166 2.27 1.61 11.28
N GLN A 167 1.53 1.30 10.22
CA GLN A 167 0.60 0.16 10.19
C GLN A 167 1.33 -1.16 10.49
N HIS A 168 2.62 -1.24 10.14
CA HIS A 168 3.54 -2.34 10.50
C HIS A 168 3.66 -2.59 11.99
N SER A 169 3.43 -1.56 12.81
CA SER A 169 3.52 -1.63 14.26
C SER A 169 2.21 -2.04 14.95
N PHE A 170 1.07 -1.93 14.25
CA PHE A 170 -0.27 -2.17 14.82
C PHE A 170 -0.83 -3.55 14.48
N GLU A 171 -0.46 -4.09 13.32
CA GLU A 171 -0.85 -5.44 12.93
C GLU A 171 0.27 -6.41 13.30
N LYS A 172 -0.07 -7.58 13.87
CA LYS A 172 0.85 -8.74 13.88
C LYS A 172 1.07 -9.16 12.43
N MET A 173 1.91 -8.42 11.71
CA MET A 173 2.10 -8.55 10.27
C MET A 173 2.92 -9.80 10.00
N ASP A 174 2.21 -10.87 9.66
CA ASP A 174 2.86 -12.04 9.11
C ASP A 174 2.82 -12.05 7.58
N VAL A 175 1.97 -11.25 6.91
CA VAL A 175 2.06 -11.13 5.44
C VAL A 175 1.44 -9.86 4.85
N LYS A 176 2.23 -8.79 4.79
CA LYS A 176 2.17 -7.84 3.67
C LYS A 176 3.49 -7.95 2.93
N VAL A 177 3.44 -8.62 1.80
CA VAL A 177 4.60 -8.80 0.93
C VAL A 177 4.28 -8.06 -0.35
N ASN A 178 5.13 -7.13 -0.73
CA ASN A 178 5.04 -6.45 -2.01
C ASN A 178 5.97 -7.14 -3.01
N SER A 179 5.64 -7.05 -4.30
CA SER A 179 6.45 -7.61 -5.36
C SER A 179 6.65 -6.58 -6.44
N ALA A 180 7.90 -6.29 -6.77
CA ALA A 180 8.27 -5.48 -7.92
C ALA A 180 9.52 -6.08 -8.59
N PHE A 181 9.68 -5.88 -9.88
CA PHE A 181 10.88 -6.28 -10.60
C PHE A 181 11.06 -5.42 -11.83
N ALA A 182 12.31 -5.29 -12.29
CA ALA A 182 12.69 -4.64 -13.53
C ALA A 182 13.50 -5.60 -14.40
N ILE A 183 13.26 -5.57 -15.70
CA ILE A 183 14.04 -6.27 -16.73
C ILE A 183 14.29 -5.33 -17.90
N ASN A 184 15.37 -5.52 -18.65
CA ASN A 184 15.70 -4.69 -19.82
C ASN A 184 16.55 -5.45 -20.86
N GLY A 185 17.10 -4.75 -21.86
CA GLY A 185 18.14 -5.29 -22.72
C GLY A 185 17.72 -6.57 -23.43
N SER A 186 18.52 -7.64 -23.36
CA SER A 186 18.19 -8.90 -24.03
C SER A 186 16.97 -9.63 -23.45
N LYS A 187 16.43 -9.17 -22.31
CA LYS A 187 15.22 -9.72 -21.68
C LYS A 187 13.95 -9.06 -22.18
N THR A 188 13.99 -7.98 -22.97
CA THR A 188 12.80 -7.30 -23.49
C THR A 188 12.87 -7.18 -25.00
N LYS A 189 11.72 -7.30 -25.69
CA LYS A 189 11.68 -7.36 -27.17
C LYS A 189 12.27 -6.13 -27.87
N ASP A 190 12.22 -4.98 -27.23
CA ASP A 190 12.71 -3.70 -27.74
C ASP A 190 13.89 -3.14 -26.94
N HIS A 191 14.45 -3.94 -26.03
CA HIS A 191 15.56 -3.58 -25.13
C HIS A 191 15.27 -2.49 -24.10
N ASP A 192 14.09 -1.89 -24.14
CA ASP A 192 13.60 -0.92 -23.16
C ASP A 192 13.40 -1.60 -21.79
N ILE A 193 13.41 -0.82 -20.72
CA ILE A 193 13.09 -1.33 -19.39
C ILE A 193 11.59 -1.63 -19.29
N LEU A 194 11.25 -2.79 -18.73
CA LEU A 194 9.91 -3.12 -18.26
C LEU A 194 9.93 -3.36 -16.75
N ILE A 195 9.03 -2.70 -16.04
CA ILE A 195 8.88 -2.85 -14.60
C ILE A 195 7.50 -3.40 -14.32
N GLY A 196 7.41 -4.50 -13.57
CA GLY A 196 6.15 -5.06 -13.08
C GLY A 196 6.04 -4.90 -11.58
N ARG A 197 4.85 -4.56 -11.07
CA ARG A 197 4.58 -4.48 -9.63
C ARG A 197 3.19 -4.96 -9.24
N ASN A 198 3.14 -5.73 -8.15
CA ASN A 198 1.96 -5.94 -7.31
C ASN A 198 2.15 -5.25 -5.96
N PHE A 199 1.19 -4.39 -5.59
CA PHE A 199 1.16 -3.70 -4.32
C PHE A 199 0.10 -4.31 -3.40
N ASP A 200 0.54 -5.01 -2.35
CA ASP A 200 -0.31 -5.76 -1.43
C ASP A 200 -0.61 -4.89 -0.21
N PHE A 201 -1.53 -3.94 -0.38
CA PHE A 201 -1.97 -3.06 0.69
C PHE A 201 -3.47 -3.20 0.95
N PHE A 202 -3.80 -3.84 2.07
CA PHE A 202 -5.17 -4.06 2.50
C PHE A 202 -5.45 -3.40 3.85
N LEU A 203 -6.36 -2.42 3.83
CA LEU A 203 -6.92 -1.81 5.04
C LEU A 203 -8.39 -2.21 5.23
N HIS A 204 -9.17 -2.13 4.16
CA HIS A 204 -10.58 -2.48 4.12
C HIS A 204 -10.96 -2.71 2.65
N ASP A 205 -12.07 -3.39 2.36
CA ASP A 205 -12.49 -3.61 0.97
C ASP A 205 -12.78 -2.28 0.26
N GLN A 206 -13.43 -1.34 0.95
CA GLN A 206 -13.71 0.03 0.44
C GLN A 206 -12.43 0.87 0.20
N HIS A 207 -11.30 0.54 0.84
CA HIS A 207 -10.03 1.25 0.56
C HIS A 207 -9.53 1.01 -0.87
N ARG A 208 -9.96 -0.08 -1.51
CA ARG A 208 -9.40 -0.53 -2.80
C ARG A 208 -10.33 -0.31 -4.00
N THR A 209 -11.55 0.17 -3.75
CA THR A 209 -12.59 0.35 -4.77
C THR A 209 -12.49 1.69 -5.50
N ASP A 210 -12.04 2.75 -4.82
CA ASP A 210 -11.95 4.10 -5.39
C ASP A 210 -10.50 4.53 -5.60
N LYS A 211 -9.79 3.70 -6.38
CA LYS A 211 -8.40 3.99 -6.80
C LYS A 211 -8.34 5.24 -7.67
N ILE A 212 -7.32 6.04 -7.43
CA ILE A 212 -7.03 7.25 -8.20
C ILE A 212 -5.72 7.05 -8.95
N VAL A 213 -5.72 7.38 -10.24
CA VAL A 213 -4.49 7.78 -10.95
C VAL A 213 -4.43 9.29 -10.88
N HIS A 214 -3.45 9.80 -10.13
CA HIS A 214 -3.30 11.23 -9.89
C HIS A 214 -2.17 11.77 -10.78
N PHE A 215 -2.56 12.55 -11.78
CA PHE A 215 -1.67 13.30 -12.65
C PHE A 215 -1.47 14.69 -12.07
N VAL A 216 -0.24 15.02 -11.74
CA VAL A 216 0.09 16.29 -11.07
C VAL A 216 1.05 17.08 -11.95
N LYS A 217 0.72 18.35 -12.16
CA LYS A 217 1.59 19.35 -12.78
C LYS A 217 1.90 20.43 -11.74
N PRO A 218 2.96 20.23 -10.93
CA PRO A 218 3.37 21.23 -9.95
C PRO A 218 3.98 22.46 -10.64
N GLU A 219 4.06 23.58 -9.93
CA GLU A 219 4.84 24.75 -10.36
C GLU A 219 6.35 24.51 -10.33
N GLU A 220 6.82 23.67 -9.38
CA GLU A 220 8.21 23.30 -9.20
C GLU A 220 8.41 21.78 -9.31
N GLY A 221 9.46 21.37 -10.02
CA GLY A 221 9.76 19.97 -10.31
C GLY A 221 9.08 19.44 -11.57
N PHE A 222 9.18 18.13 -11.77
CA PHE A 222 8.62 17.41 -12.90
C PHE A 222 7.13 17.16 -12.74
N LYS A 223 6.39 17.14 -13.86
CA LYS A 223 5.03 16.57 -13.87
C LYS A 223 5.12 15.05 -13.66
N PHE A 224 4.16 14.46 -12.97
CA PHE A 224 4.18 13.03 -12.71
C PHE A 224 2.78 12.42 -12.55
N ALA A 225 2.73 11.10 -12.63
CA ALA A 225 1.57 10.29 -12.31
C ALA A 225 1.88 9.42 -11.07
N SER A 226 0.94 9.33 -10.14
CA SER A 226 1.00 8.45 -8.96
C SER A 226 -0.28 7.64 -8.83
N ILE A 227 -0.16 6.37 -8.44
CA ILE A 227 -1.30 5.56 -8.03
C ILE A 227 -1.59 5.85 -6.57
N SER A 228 -2.78 6.41 -6.30
CA SER A 228 -3.14 6.96 -5.01
C SER A 228 -4.57 6.57 -4.60
N TRP A 229 -4.97 7.06 -3.44
CA TRP A 229 -6.32 7.11 -2.90
C TRP A 229 -6.57 8.53 -2.34
N ALA A 230 -7.83 8.86 -2.06
CA ALA A 230 -8.14 10.23 -1.68
C ALA A 230 -7.47 10.65 -0.38
N GLY A 231 -6.85 11.83 -0.42
CA GLY A 231 -6.14 12.42 0.72
C GLY A 231 -4.67 12.00 0.84
N PHE A 232 -4.20 11.04 0.04
CA PHE A 232 -2.81 10.62 0.07
C PHE A 232 -1.99 11.34 -1.00
N ILE A 233 -1.02 12.15 -0.57
CA ILE A 233 -0.13 12.92 -1.45
C ILE A 233 1.22 12.23 -1.69
N GLY A 234 1.53 11.22 -0.87
CA GLY A 234 2.70 10.38 -1.04
C GLY A 234 2.65 9.56 -2.34
N ALA A 235 3.79 8.98 -2.70
CA ALA A 235 3.90 8.07 -3.83
C ALA A 235 4.20 6.67 -3.32
N VAL A 236 3.31 5.73 -3.63
CA VAL A 236 3.63 4.30 -3.48
C VAL A 236 4.16 3.77 -4.81
N SER A 237 3.48 4.05 -5.92
CA SER A 237 3.86 3.71 -7.31
C SER A 237 3.69 4.93 -8.19
N GLY A 238 4.67 5.27 -9.03
CA GLY A 238 4.51 6.38 -9.97
C GLY A 238 5.59 6.47 -11.04
N MET A 239 5.36 7.36 -12.00
CA MET A 239 6.31 7.73 -13.05
C MET A 239 6.23 9.22 -13.35
N ASN A 240 7.36 9.87 -13.60
CA ASN A 240 7.40 11.29 -13.97
C ASN A 240 7.58 11.49 -15.48
N GLU A 241 7.43 12.74 -15.93
CA GLU A 241 7.51 13.10 -17.35
C GLU A 241 8.89 12.89 -17.99
N THR A 242 9.93 12.62 -17.19
CA THR A 242 11.26 12.24 -17.69
C THR A 242 11.38 10.74 -17.95
N GLY A 243 10.41 9.94 -17.48
CA GLY A 243 10.47 8.48 -17.50
C GLY A 243 11.11 7.88 -16.25
N LEU A 244 11.33 8.64 -15.18
CA LEU A 244 11.78 8.04 -13.90
C LEU A 244 10.58 7.41 -13.18
N THR A 245 10.71 6.15 -12.78
CA THR A 245 9.67 5.40 -12.05
C THR A 245 10.06 5.17 -10.61
N VAL A 246 9.08 5.16 -9.71
CA VAL A 246 9.28 4.86 -8.29
C VAL A 246 8.30 3.80 -7.83
N THR A 247 8.82 2.81 -7.09
CA THR A 247 8.03 1.84 -6.34
C THR A 247 8.61 1.58 -4.96
N ILE A 248 7.80 1.60 -3.91
CA ILE A 248 8.25 1.27 -2.54
C ILE A 248 7.74 -0.09 -2.07
N ASN A 249 8.64 -0.89 -1.49
CA ASN A 249 8.36 -2.20 -0.94
C ASN A 249 8.77 -2.23 0.53
N THR A 250 7.81 -2.55 1.38
CA THR A 250 7.98 -2.60 2.82
C THR A 250 8.94 -3.71 3.24
N ALA A 251 9.86 -3.44 4.17
CA ALA A 251 10.70 -4.45 4.79
C ALA A 251 10.45 -4.53 6.30
N GLU A 252 10.73 -5.68 6.91
CA GLU A 252 10.48 -5.90 8.34
C GLU A 252 11.23 -4.85 9.18
N SER A 253 10.50 -4.15 10.06
CA SER A 253 10.97 -3.01 10.84
C SER A 253 10.60 -3.16 12.31
N GLN A 254 11.42 -2.60 13.20
CA GLN A 254 11.04 -2.47 14.61
C GLN A 254 10.01 -1.36 14.80
N VAL A 255 9.20 -1.46 15.85
CA VAL A 255 8.25 -0.38 16.21
C VAL A 255 9.04 0.87 16.63
N PRO A 256 8.89 2.00 15.93
CA PRO A 256 9.66 3.20 16.21
C PRO A 256 9.14 3.96 17.45
N LEU A 257 10.02 4.74 18.08
CA LEU A 257 9.70 5.56 19.27
C LEU A 257 9.27 7.01 18.92
N ALA A 258 9.50 7.48 17.69
CA ALA A 258 9.20 8.84 17.22
C ALA A 258 9.16 8.94 15.69
N ALA A 259 8.19 9.66 15.12
CA ALA A 259 8.06 9.88 13.67
C ALA A 259 9.27 10.56 13.04
N THR A 260 9.66 10.04 11.88
CA THR A 260 10.51 10.71 10.89
C THR A 260 9.68 10.97 9.63
N MET A 261 10.30 11.36 8.52
CA MET A 261 9.59 11.53 7.24
C MET A 261 9.05 10.16 6.74
N PRO A 262 7.75 10.06 6.40
CA PRO A 262 7.19 8.85 5.79
C PRO A 262 7.90 8.48 4.48
N MET A 263 8.15 7.18 4.26
CA MET A 263 8.86 6.71 3.06
C MET A 263 8.11 7.09 1.76
N SER A 264 6.79 7.07 1.80
CA SER A 264 5.95 7.52 0.68
C SER A 264 6.15 8.98 0.29
N LEU A 265 6.55 9.86 1.21
CA LEU A 265 6.89 11.25 0.90
C LEU A 265 8.30 11.39 0.35
N ILE A 266 9.24 10.53 0.78
CA ILE A 266 10.57 10.46 0.16
C ILE A 266 10.44 9.98 -1.30
N ALA A 267 9.62 8.95 -1.52
CA ALA A 267 9.29 8.46 -2.86
C ALA A 267 8.61 9.53 -3.73
N ARG A 268 7.73 10.35 -3.15
CA ARG A 268 7.13 11.50 -3.83
C ARG A 268 8.18 12.55 -4.21
N GLU A 269 9.12 12.85 -3.33
CA GLU A 269 10.21 13.79 -3.61
C GLU A 269 11.11 13.29 -4.74
N ILE A 270 11.48 12.02 -4.72
CA ILE A 270 12.22 11.39 -5.83
C ILE A 270 11.43 11.52 -7.14
N LEU A 271 10.14 11.17 -7.11
CA LEU A 271 9.30 11.22 -8.29
C LEU A 271 9.17 12.65 -8.87
N GLN A 272 9.10 13.65 -8.01
CA GLN A 272 8.93 15.05 -8.41
C GLN A 272 10.26 15.72 -8.83
N TYR A 273 11.42 15.29 -8.32
CA TYR A 273 12.68 16.03 -8.51
C TYR A 273 13.84 15.23 -9.12
N ALA A 274 13.75 13.92 -9.28
CA ALA A 274 14.81 13.12 -9.92
C ALA A 274 14.49 12.79 -11.38
N GLN A 275 15.52 12.86 -12.23
CA GLN A 275 15.55 12.31 -13.58
C GLN A 275 16.45 11.06 -13.65
N THR A 276 17.47 10.99 -12.79
CA THR A 276 18.46 9.89 -12.78
C THR A 276 18.39 9.04 -11.50
N VAL A 277 18.94 7.82 -11.57
CA VAL A 277 19.07 6.93 -10.41
C VAL A 277 19.98 7.53 -9.32
N ASP A 278 20.99 8.31 -9.70
CA ASP A 278 21.88 9.00 -8.76
C ASP A 278 21.18 10.15 -8.03
N GLU A 279 20.38 10.95 -8.74
CA GLU A 279 19.53 11.98 -8.12
C GLU A 279 18.51 11.36 -7.16
N ALA A 280 17.89 10.25 -7.56
CA ALA A 280 16.97 9.50 -6.70
C ALA A 280 17.66 8.99 -5.42
N PHE A 281 18.86 8.42 -5.55
CA PHE A 281 19.66 7.99 -4.41
C PHE A 281 20.04 9.17 -3.51
N ASN A 282 20.48 10.28 -4.07
CA ASN A 282 20.87 11.48 -3.30
C ASN A 282 19.68 12.07 -2.52
N ILE A 283 18.50 12.15 -3.13
CA ILE A 283 17.28 12.56 -2.41
C ILE A 283 17.03 11.61 -1.23
N ALA A 284 17.00 10.30 -1.47
CA ALA A 284 16.80 9.32 -0.40
C ALA A 284 17.88 9.40 0.69
N PHE A 285 19.14 9.63 0.33
CA PHE A 285 20.28 9.72 1.23
C PHE A 285 20.13 10.87 2.24
N THR A 286 19.64 12.02 1.80
CA THR A 286 19.52 13.23 2.64
C THR A 286 18.38 13.20 3.66
N LYS A 287 17.48 12.22 3.60
CA LYS A 287 16.30 12.14 4.47
C LYS A 287 16.50 11.13 5.59
N GLU A 288 15.77 11.30 6.68
CA GLU A 288 15.66 10.27 7.71
C GLU A 288 14.47 9.36 7.40
N ALA A 289 14.68 8.04 7.40
CA ALA A 289 13.61 7.06 7.21
C ALA A 289 13.04 6.57 8.53
N TYR A 290 11.74 6.28 8.50
CA TYR A 290 10.97 5.90 9.68
C TYR A 290 10.94 4.38 9.91
N VAL A 291 11.04 3.65 8.80
CA VAL A 291 10.96 2.21 8.67
C VAL A 291 11.98 1.74 7.64
N ASN A 292 12.20 0.43 7.59
CA ASN A 292 12.97 -0.23 6.55
C ASN A 292 12.09 -0.38 5.32
N GLU A 293 12.49 0.21 4.19
CA GLU A 293 11.86 -0.06 2.89
C GLU A 293 12.90 -0.11 1.78
N SER A 294 12.55 -0.82 0.72
CA SER A 294 13.28 -0.90 -0.53
C SER A 294 12.52 -0.10 -1.59
N ILE A 295 13.19 0.85 -2.22
CA ILE A 295 12.64 1.70 -3.28
C ILE A 295 13.23 1.23 -4.61
N LEU A 296 12.45 0.55 -5.44
CA LEU A 296 12.87 0.22 -6.80
C LEU A 296 12.62 1.44 -7.70
N ILE A 297 13.71 1.96 -8.25
CA ILE A 297 13.79 3.10 -9.17
C ILE A 297 14.20 2.58 -10.55
N SER A 298 13.60 3.12 -11.61
CA SER A 298 14.14 3.01 -12.97
C SER A 298 14.22 4.38 -13.59
N SER A 299 15.18 4.58 -14.50
CA SER A 299 15.32 5.83 -15.24
C SER A 299 15.44 5.55 -16.73
N ALA A 300 14.56 6.20 -17.51
CA ALA A 300 14.68 6.25 -18.96
C ALA A 300 15.95 6.97 -19.43
N PHE A 301 16.48 7.90 -18.62
CA PHE A 301 17.72 8.60 -18.93
C PHE A 301 18.94 7.69 -18.79
N ASP A 302 19.00 6.94 -17.68
CA ASP A 302 20.12 6.03 -17.41
C ASP A 302 19.98 4.68 -18.11
N THR A 303 18.79 4.36 -18.63
CA THR A 303 18.43 3.05 -19.21
C THR A 303 18.71 1.89 -18.25
N THR A 304 18.56 2.15 -16.94
CA THR A 304 18.80 1.18 -15.86
C THR A 304 17.81 1.32 -14.70
N ALA A 305 17.90 0.39 -13.77
CA ALA A 305 17.15 0.37 -12.53
C ALA A 305 18.06 0.11 -11.33
N ILE A 306 17.68 0.63 -10.17
CA ILE A 306 18.32 0.37 -8.88
C ILE A 306 17.27 0.09 -7.81
N ILE A 307 17.64 -0.67 -6.79
CA ILE A 307 16.91 -0.71 -5.52
C ILE A 307 17.69 0.16 -4.53
N ILE A 308 17.03 1.15 -3.95
CA ILE A 308 17.55 1.91 -2.82
C ILE A 308 16.98 1.29 -1.55
N GLU A 309 17.82 0.76 -0.68
CA GLU A 309 17.40 0.22 0.60
C GLU A 309 17.66 1.24 1.69
N LYS A 310 16.59 1.73 2.32
CA LYS A 310 16.68 2.78 3.32
C LYS A 310 16.08 2.32 4.64
N THR A 311 16.85 2.49 5.70
CA THR A 311 16.51 2.14 7.07
C THR A 311 16.72 3.35 7.99
N PRO A 312 16.26 3.30 9.25
CA PRO A 312 16.58 4.33 10.24
C PRO A 312 18.09 4.45 10.57
N HIS A 313 18.92 3.48 10.17
CA HIS A 313 20.34 3.40 10.57
C HIS A 313 21.32 3.48 9.40
N GLY A 314 20.83 3.41 8.17
CA GLY A 314 21.68 3.34 6.99
C GLY A 314 20.89 3.30 5.70
N ILE A 315 21.62 3.51 4.61
CA ILE A 315 21.12 3.47 3.25
C ILE A 315 22.19 2.82 2.38
N ASP A 316 21.77 1.94 1.47
CA ASP A 316 22.62 1.33 0.46
C ASP A 316 21.79 1.06 -0.80
N SER A 317 22.42 0.64 -1.89
CA SER A 317 21.74 0.41 -3.16
C SER A 317 22.23 -0.83 -3.91
N ILE A 318 21.33 -1.40 -4.71
CA ILE A 318 21.61 -2.53 -5.60
C ILE A 318 21.32 -2.09 -7.01
N GLN A 319 22.35 -2.13 -7.85
CA GLN A 319 22.22 -1.86 -9.27
C GLN A 319 21.72 -3.08 -10.02
N MET A 320 20.85 -2.87 -11.01
CA MET A 320 20.44 -3.92 -11.94
C MET A 320 21.66 -4.54 -12.63
N ARG A 321 21.68 -5.88 -12.70
CA ARG A 321 22.74 -6.66 -13.34
C ARG A 321 22.11 -7.80 -14.14
N ASN A 322 22.78 -8.25 -15.20
CA ASN A 322 22.30 -9.33 -16.05
C ASN A 322 20.86 -9.13 -16.58
N ASN A 323 20.51 -7.86 -16.84
CA ASN A 323 19.20 -7.46 -17.37
C ASN A 323 17.99 -7.77 -16.46
N GLU A 324 18.21 -7.95 -15.15
CA GLU A 324 17.13 -8.19 -14.18
C GLU A 324 17.42 -7.59 -12.79
N LEU A 325 16.36 -7.20 -12.09
CA LEU A 325 16.40 -6.74 -10.70
C LEU A 325 15.07 -7.04 -10.01
N VAL A 326 15.10 -7.77 -8.89
CA VAL A 326 13.89 -8.19 -8.16
C VAL A 326 13.84 -7.51 -6.79
N CYS A 327 12.71 -6.88 -6.49
CA CYS A 327 12.45 -6.15 -5.24
C CYS A 327 11.20 -6.73 -4.57
N THR A 328 11.36 -7.39 -3.43
CA THR A 328 10.22 -7.84 -2.60
C THR A 328 10.31 -7.21 -1.21
N SER A 329 9.66 -7.78 -0.20
CA SER A 329 9.61 -7.25 1.17
C SER A 329 10.75 -7.68 2.09
N HIS A 330 12.00 -7.63 1.62
CA HIS A 330 13.20 -7.86 2.45
C HIS A 330 14.38 -7.01 1.97
N LEU A 331 15.30 -6.72 2.89
CA LEU A 331 16.56 -6.04 2.59
C LEU A 331 17.58 -7.05 2.04
N GLN A 332 18.32 -6.66 1.01
CA GLN A 332 19.18 -7.48 0.17
C GLN A 332 20.64 -7.02 0.19
N THR A 333 20.90 -5.75 0.48
CA THR A 333 22.26 -5.20 0.57
C THR A 333 23.05 -5.84 1.70
N ASP A 334 24.35 -6.06 1.50
CA ASP A 334 25.19 -6.77 2.46
C ASP A 334 25.23 -6.08 3.84
N ASP A 335 25.18 -4.74 3.84
CA ASP A 335 25.25 -3.91 5.05
C ASP A 335 23.93 -3.85 5.84
N LEU A 336 22.78 -4.00 5.17
CA LEU A 336 21.45 -3.81 5.78
C LEU A 336 20.65 -5.11 5.93
N ARG A 337 21.01 -6.18 5.20
CA ARG A 337 20.32 -7.46 5.31
C ARG A 337 20.51 -8.08 6.69
N LYS A 338 19.47 -8.76 7.17
CA LYS A 338 19.60 -9.59 8.38
C LYS A 338 20.57 -10.75 8.08
N PRO A 339 21.42 -11.16 9.04
CA PRO A 339 22.33 -12.30 8.88
C PRO A 339 21.58 -13.64 8.99
N MET A 340 20.58 -13.83 8.13
CA MET A 340 19.79 -15.05 8.02
C MET A 340 19.98 -15.63 6.62
N ALA A 341 19.96 -16.96 6.51
CA ALA A 341 19.92 -17.60 5.20
C ALA A 341 18.63 -17.22 4.46
N TYR A 342 18.72 -17.12 3.13
CA TYR A 342 17.53 -17.06 2.27
C TYR A 342 16.65 -18.27 2.58
N ASP A 343 15.50 -18.03 3.21
CA ASP A 343 14.59 -19.08 3.65
C ASP A 343 13.23 -18.92 2.95
N PRO A 344 12.87 -19.81 2.00
CA PRO A 344 11.59 -19.77 1.30
C PRO A 344 10.39 -20.09 2.22
N SER A 345 10.60 -20.38 3.50
CA SER A 345 9.53 -20.39 4.48
C SER A 345 8.88 -19.00 4.67
N TYR A 346 9.61 -17.93 4.36
CA TYR A 346 9.11 -16.56 4.34
C TYR A 346 8.62 -16.16 2.95
N ALA A 347 7.40 -15.60 2.90
CA ALA A 347 6.74 -15.24 1.66
C ALA A 347 7.54 -14.25 0.77
N SER A 348 8.30 -13.33 1.37
CA SER A 348 9.12 -12.40 0.57
C SER A 348 10.21 -13.10 -0.23
N TYR A 349 10.99 -13.99 0.39
CA TYR A 349 12.03 -14.75 -0.32
C TYR A 349 11.40 -15.71 -1.32
N TYR A 350 10.28 -16.34 -0.95
CA TYR A 350 9.54 -17.22 -1.85
C TYR A 350 9.13 -16.49 -3.15
N ARG A 351 8.52 -15.31 -3.04
CA ARG A 351 8.13 -14.52 -4.22
C ARG A 351 9.33 -14.08 -5.05
N ALA A 352 10.43 -13.68 -4.42
CA ALA A 352 11.62 -13.28 -5.15
C ALA A 352 12.14 -14.42 -6.04
N ILE A 353 12.22 -15.63 -5.49
CA ILE A 353 12.63 -16.84 -6.22
C ILE A 353 11.62 -17.18 -7.33
N ARG A 354 10.31 -17.10 -7.05
CA ARG A 354 9.26 -17.38 -8.06
C ARG A 354 9.29 -16.38 -9.21
N ILE A 355 9.53 -15.09 -8.93
CA ILE A 355 9.70 -14.07 -9.98
C ILE A 355 10.91 -14.39 -10.84
N GLN A 356 12.06 -14.75 -10.24
CA GLN A 356 13.26 -15.14 -10.99
C GLN A 356 13.01 -16.39 -11.84
N GLU A 357 12.34 -17.40 -11.28
CA GLU A 357 11.93 -18.61 -12.01
C GLU A 357 11.16 -18.24 -13.28
N LEU A 358 10.12 -17.41 -13.17
CA LEU A 358 9.31 -16.97 -14.31
C LEU A 358 10.11 -16.13 -15.31
N ILE A 359 11.01 -15.24 -14.84
CA ILE A 359 11.90 -14.45 -15.72
C ILE A 359 12.89 -15.36 -16.48
N HIS A 360 13.27 -16.50 -15.92
CA HIS A 360 14.24 -17.43 -16.51
C HIS A 360 13.61 -18.48 -17.41
N GLN A 361 12.29 -18.67 -17.35
CA GLN A 361 11.55 -19.56 -18.26
C GLN A 361 11.38 -19.01 -19.68
N GLN A 362 11.62 -17.71 -19.88
CA GLN A 362 11.46 -17.03 -21.16
C GLN A 362 12.66 -16.11 -21.47
N ASP A 363 12.97 -15.99 -22.76
CA ASP A 363 14.10 -15.18 -23.24
C ASP A 363 13.76 -13.69 -23.33
N GLU A 364 12.65 -13.32 -23.96
CA GLU A 364 12.27 -11.93 -24.22
C GLU A 364 10.84 -11.65 -23.79
N PHE A 365 10.60 -10.54 -23.08
CA PHE A 365 9.31 -10.16 -22.55
C PHE A 365 8.69 -8.97 -23.30
N THR A 366 7.35 -9.00 -23.37
CA THR A 366 6.48 -7.88 -23.71
C THR A 366 5.72 -7.40 -22.49
N VAL A 367 5.03 -6.26 -22.60
CA VAL A 367 4.12 -5.76 -21.55
C VAL A 367 3.05 -6.80 -21.19
N GLN A 368 2.54 -7.56 -22.17
CA GLN A 368 1.57 -8.63 -21.95
C GLN A 368 2.16 -9.77 -21.11
N ASP A 369 3.43 -10.12 -21.34
CA ASP A 369 4.12 -11.16 -20.58
C ASP A 369 4.35 -10.73 -19.12
N ILE A 370 4.68 -9.44 -18.90
CA ILE A 370 4.74 -8.87 -17.54
C ILE A 370 3.39 -8.98 -16.83
N ALA A 371 2.28 -8.67 -17.52
CA ALA A 371 0.94 -8.84 -16.96
C ALA A 371 0.66 -10.31 -16.58
N GLY A 372 1.21 -11.27 -17.34
CA GLY A 372 1.18 -12.70 -17.01
C GLY A 372 1.87 -13.00 -15.68
N ILE A 373 3.12 -12.54 -15.49
CA ILE A 373 3.86 -12.69 -14.22
C ILE A 373 3.08 -12.06 -13.05
N LEU A 374 2.54 -10.86 -13.24
CA LEU A 374 1.77 -10.16 -12.20
C LEU A 374 0.43 -10.83 -11.86
N ARG A 375 -0.04 -11.75 -12.70
CA ARG A 375 -1.25 -12.57 -12.47
C ARG A 375 -0.95 -13.92 -11.81
N ASP A 376 0.31 -14.34 -11.72
CA ASP A 376 0.72 -15.65 -11.20
C ASP A 376 0.25 -15.87 -9.76
N THR A 377 -0.60 -16.90 -9.57
CA THR A 377 -1.11 -17.32 -8.26
C THR A 377 -0.42 -18.57 -7.72
N ASP A 378 0.48 -19.16 -8.50
CA ASP A 378 1.11 -20.44 -8.20
C ASP A 378 2.39 -20.27 -7.37
N GLY A 379 2.92 -21.40 -6.92
CA GLY A 379 4.21 -21.50 -6.27
C GLY A 379 5.30 -21.98 -7.22
N PHE A 380 6.43 -22.39 -6.65
CA PHE A 380 7.55 -22.94 -7.42
C PHE A 380 7.12 -24.10 -8.33
N GLU A 381 7.72 -24.17 -9.51
CA GLU A 381 7.46 -25.23 -10.50
C GLU A 381 5.96 -25.36 -10.83
N ASP A 382 5.28 -24.21 -10.87
CA ASP A 382 3.85 -24.06 -11.18
C ASP A 382 2.94 -24.88 -10.25
N GLN A 383 3.41 -25.15 -9.02
CA GLN A 383 2.63 -25.92 -8.06
C GLN A 383 1.55 -25.05 -7.41
N PRO A 384 0.29 -25.52 -7.34
CA PRO A 384 -0.77 -24.77 -6.69
C PRO A 384 -0.55 -24.78 -5.16
N ILE A 385 -0.34 -23.60 -4.59
CA ILE A 385 -0.09 -23.38 -3.15
C ILE A 385 -1.31 -22.85 -2.39
N GLY A 386 -2.47 -22.83 -3.06
CA GLY A 386 -3.74 -22.35 -2.52
C GLY A 386 -3.99 -20.86 -2.79
N LEU A 387 -5.23 -20.53 -3.12
CA LEU A 387 -5.64 -19.18 -3.46
C LEU A 387 -5.56 -18.26 -2.24
N GLY A 388 -5.01 -17.06 -2.43
CA GLY A 388 -4.78 -16.13 -1.33
C GLY A 388 -3.57 -16.45 -0.46
N ASN A 389 -2.74 -17.42 -0.86
CA ASN A 389 -1.48 -17.68 -0.16
C ASN A 389 -0.53 -16.51 -0.42
N ALA A 390 -0.01 -15.90 0.63
CA ALA A 390 0.83 -14.74 0.47
C ALA A 390 2.23 -15.05 -0.10
N LYS A 391 2.57 -16.33 -0.31
CA LYS A 391 3.74 -16.77 -1.09
C LYS A 391 3.58 -16.60 -2.60
N SER A 392 2.35 -16.48 -3.13
CA SER A 392 2.15 -16.23 -4.57
C SER A 392 2.47 -14.78 -4.94
N ILE A 393 2.84 -14.52 -6.19
CA ILE A 393 3.09 -13.16 -6.70
C ILE A 393 1.80 -12.33 -6.68
N ASN A 394 0.70 -12.93 -7.09
CA ASN A 394 -0.64 -12.39 -6.94
C ASN A 394 -1.41 -13.15 -5.86
N SER A 395 -1.55 -12.54 -4.70
CA SER A 395 -2.33 -13.09 -3.59
C SER A 395 -3.85 -12.92 -3.78
N LEU A 396 -4.31 -12.36 -4.92
CA LEU A 396 -5.69 -11.88 -5.16
C LEU A 396 -6.14 -10.80 -4.14
N HIS A 397 -5.15 -10.36 -3.36
CA HIS A 397 -5.02 -9.42 -2.25
C HIS A 397 -4.89 -7.93 -2.53
N LEU A 398 -4.64 -7.58 -3.78
CA LEU A 398 -3.86 -6.38 -4.14
C LEU A 398 -4.60 -5.08 -3.81
N HIS A 399 -3.87 -3.99 -3.63
CA HIS A 399 -4.41 -2.66 -3.88
C HIS A 399 -4.41 -2.39 -5.37
N HIS A 400 -3.24 -2.51 -6.01
CA HIS A 400 -3.10 -2.33 -7.45
C HIS A 400 -1.97 -3.20 -8.02
N SER A 401 -2.07 -3.46 -9.32
CA SER A 401 -1.02 -4.05 -10.14
C SER A 401 -0.68 -3.07 -11.25
N ILE A 402 0.60 -2.83 -11.51
CA ILE A 402 1.05 -1.81 -12.46
C ILE A 402 2.29 -2.25 -13.23
N ILE A 403 2.35 -1.86 -14.49
CA ILE A 403 3.50 -2.05 -15.37
C ILE A 403 3.98 -0.67 -15.83
N PHE A 404 5.29 -0.42 -15.82
CA PHE A 404 5.89 0.78 -16.37
C PHE A 404 6.79 0.44 -17.55
N LYS A 405 6.80 1.34 -18.54
CA LYS A 405 7.75 1.39 -19.64
C LYS A 405 8.35 2.81 -19.71
N PRO A 406 9.46 3.07 -19.00
CA PRO A 406 10.09 4.38 -18.83
C PRO A 406 10.33 5.15 -20.12
N GLU A 407 10.95 4.49 -21.11
CA GLU A 407 11.46 5.10 -22.34
C GLU A 407 10.35 5.67 -23.22
N THR A 408 9.16 5.05 -23.17
CA THR A 408 7.96 5.53 -23.87
C THR A 408 7.02 6.31 -22.95
N ARG A 409 7.36 6.48 -21.66
CA ARG A 409 6.55 7.13 -20.63
C ARG A 409 5.14 6.55 -20.55
N GLU A 410 5.06 5.22 -20.67
CA GLU A 410 3.82 4.47 -20.59
C GLU A 410 3.69 3.71 -19.28
N MET A 411 2.46 3.63 -18.78
CA MET A 411 2.11 2.84 -17.61
C MET A 411 0.79 2.12 -17.83
N TRP A 412 0.70 0.86 -17.40
CA TRP A 412 -0.49 0.03 -17.48
C TRP A 412 -0.97 -0.30 -16.07
N LEU A 413 -2.18 0.10 -15.72
CA LEU A 413 -2.75 -0.09 -14.39
C LEU A 413 -3.90 -1.10 -14.44
N SER A 414 -3.85 -2.12 -13.58
CA SER A 414 -4.97 -3.04 -13.35
C SER A 414 -6.20 -2.29 -12.84
N THR A 415 -7.35 -2.51 -13.47
CA THR A 415 -8.64 -1.93 -13.03
C THR A 415 -9.11 -2.49 -11.70
N SER A 416 -8.77 -3.73 -11.38
CA SER A 416 -9.24 -4.41 -10.17
C SER A 416 -8.21 -4.44 -9.04
N HIS A 417 -8.67 -4.87 -7.86
CA HIS A 417 -7.87 -5.12 -6.66
C HIS A 417 -7.34 -6.56 -6.60
N HIS A 418 -7.47 -7.34 -7.67
CA HIS A 418 -7.03 -8.73 -7.75
C HIS A 418 -6.16 -9.04 -8.97
N GLY A 419 -5.91 -8.05 -9.84
CA GLY A 419 -4.97 -8.16 -10.98
C GLY A 419 -5.46 -8.99 -12.18
N MET A 420 -6.64 -9.60 -12.11
CA MET A 420 -7.16 -10.45 -13.19
C MET A 420 -7.98 -9.70 -14.25
N GLU A 421 -8.38 -8.46 -13.98
CA GLU A 421 -9.06 -7.64 -14.98
C GLU A 421 -8.06 -7.05 -16.00
N GLU A 422 -8.57 -6.22 -16.92
CA GLU A 422 -7.76 -5.49 -17.89
C GLU A 422 -6.75 -4.55 -17.23
N PHE A 423 -5.65 -4.30 -17.94
CA PHE A 423 -4.76 -3.20 -17.59
C PHE A 423 -4.95 -2.06 -18.57
N ILE A 424 -5.14 -0.87 -18.00
CA ILE A 424 -5.39 0.35 -18.76
C ILE A 424 -4.12 1.16 -18.93
N CYS A 425 -3.79 1.50 -20.18
CA CYS A 425 -2.60 2.26 -20.51
C CYS A 425 -2.82 3.77 -20.38
N TYR A 426 -1.86 4.44 -19.75
CA TYR A 426 -1.65 5.88 -19.81
C TYR A 426 -0.27 6.17 -20.41
N ASN A 427 -0.20 7.18 -21.27
CA ASN A 427 1.05 7.75 -21.77
C ASN A 427 1.15 9.19 -21.26
N LEU A 428 2.18 9.50 -20.48
CA LEU A 428 2.24 10.79 -19.76
C LEU A 428 2.28 11.99 -20.72
N ASP A 429 2.99 11.89 -21.84
CA ASP A 429 3.03 12.96 -22.85
C ASP A 429 1.61 13.30 -23.34
N SER A 430 0.85 12.27 -23.73
CA SER A 430 -0.51 12.40 -24.21
C SER A 430 -1.45 12.92 -23.12
N VAL A 431 -1.29 12.47 -21.89
CA VAL A 431 -2.09 12.90 -20.73
C VAL A 431 -1.89 14.39 -20.47
N PHE A 432 -0.64 14.84 -20.31
CA PHE A 432 -0.34 16.24 -20.01
C PHE A 432 -0.61 17.17 -21.18
N GLN A 433 -0.51 16.69 -22.43
CA GLN A 433 -0.94 17.45 -23.61
C GLN A 433 -2.47 17.58 -23.66
N SER A 434 -3.22 16.49 -23.41
CA SER A 434 -4.69 16.50 -23.47
C SER A 434 -5.31 17.34 -22.36
N ALA A 435 -4.68 17.40 -21.19
CA ALA A 435 -5.13 18.21 -20.06
C ALA A 435 -5.06 19.72 -20.33
N GLN A 436 -4.23 20.18 -21.28
CA GLN A 436 -4.11 21.61 -21.63
C GLN A 436 -5.40 22.24 -22.18
N ASN A 437 -6.31 21.44 -22.73
CA ASN A 437 -7.57 21.91 -23.35
C ASN A 437 -8.82 21.69 -22.45
N PHE A 438 -8.59 21.42 -21.18
CA PHE A 438 -9.46 21.44 -20.01
C PHE A 438 -11.02 21.43 -20.14
N PRO A 439 -11.72 20.51 -19.44
CA PRO A 439 -11.38 19.11 -19.20
C PRO A 439 -11.83 18.24 -20.40
N PRO A 440 -11.12 17.14 -20.70
CA PRO A 440 -11.45 16.31 -21.85
C PRO A 440 -12.87 15.72 -21.72
N PRO A 441 -13.58 15.51 -22.85
CA PRO A 441 -14.90 14.87 -22.84
C PRO A 441 -14.83 13.37 -22.47
N ARG A 442 -13.64 12.77 -22.51
CA ARG A 442 -13.37 11.34 -22.31
C ARG A 442 -12.18 11.13 -21.36
N THR A 443 -11.98 9.86 -21.01
CA THR A 443 -10.82 9.35 -20.24
C THR A 443 -9.47 9.80 -20.83
N LEU A 444 -8.49 9.94 -19.95
CA LEU A 444 -7.08 10.19 -20.26
C LEU A 444 -6.32 8.93 -20.70
N ALA A 445 -6.92 7.75 -20.56
CA ALA A 445 -6.32 6.49 -20.96
C ALA A 445 -6.23 6.34 -22.49
N SER A 446 -5.23 5.60 -22.96
CA SER A 446 -5.08 5.22 -24.36
C SER A 446 -6.22 4.30 -24.81
N GLU A 447 -6.83 4.57 -25.97
CA GLU A 447 -7.93 3.73 -26.50
C GLU A 447 -7.44 2.41 -27.11
N THR A 448 -6.15 2.29 -27.46
CA THR A 448 -5.64 1.19 -28.30
C THR A 448 -4.60 0.29 -27.62
N ARG A 449 -4.02 0.72 -26.49
CA ARG A 449 -2.90 0.04 -25.83
C ARG A 449 -3.29 -0.70 -24.55
N GLN A 450 -4.55 -1.12 -24.42
CA GLN A 450 -5.02 -1.86 -23.24
C GLN A 450 -4.51 -3.31 -23.28
N ILE A 451 -4.32 -3.91 -22.10
CA ILE A 451 -4.09 -5.36 -21.97
C ILE A 451 -5.40 -5.98 -21.55
N SER A 452 -5.88 -6.96 -22.31
CA SER A 452 -7.13 -7.66 -22.00
C SER A 452 -7.11 -8.30 -20.61
N GLU A 453 -8.30 -8.47 -20.05
CA GLU A 453 -8.50 -9.29 -18.86
C GLU A 453 -7.93 -10.71 -19.02
N ALA A 454 -7.70 -11.36 -17.90
CA ALA A 454 -7.16 -12.70 -17.88
C ALA A 454 -8.12 -13.71 -18.53
N SER A 455 -7.59 -14.88 -18.93
CA SER A 455 -8.39 -15.92 -19.59
C SER A 455 -9.56 -16.39 -18.70
N PRO A 456 -10.61 -17.04 -19.25
CA PRO A 456 -11.72 -17.57 -18.46
C PRO A 456 -11.30 -18.46 -17.27
N GLU A 457 -10.22 -19.22 -17.42
CA GLU A 457 -9.62 -20.04 -16.35
C GLU A 457 -9.14 -19.19 -15.16
N HIS A 458 -8.53 -18.03 -15.43
CA HIS A 458 -8.13 -17.09 -14.38
C HIS A 458 -9.33 -16.40 -13.71
N TRP A 459 -10.43 -16.23 -14.45
CA TRP A 459 -11.67 -15.73 -13.86
C TRP A 459 -12.27 -16.74 -12.89
N GLU A 460 -12.24 -18.03 -13.21
CA GLU A 460 -12.68 -19.09 -12.29
C GLU A 460 -11.89 -19.06 -10.97
N ILE A 461 -10.57 -18.85 -11.05
CA ILE A 461 -9.70 -18.66 -9.87
C ILE A 461 -10.25 -17.55 -8.95
N TYR A 462 -10.54 -16.36 -9.49
CA TYR A 462 -11.04 -15.26 -8.67
C TYR A 462 -12.46 -15.51 -8.12
N HIS A 463 -13.34 -16.14 -8.90
CA HIS A 463 -14.69 -16.49 -8.44
C HIS A 463 -14.64 -17.47 -7.26
N ASN A 464 -13.84 -18.54 -7.39
CA ASN A 464 -13.61 -19.51 -6.33
C ASN A 464 -13.04 -18.84 -5.08
N TYR A 465 -12.07 -17.93 -5.27
CA TYR A 465 -11.49 -17.20 -4.16
C TYR A 465 -12.49 -16.31 -3.43
N LYS A 466 -13.35 -15.58 -4.16
CA LYS A 466 -14.38 -14.72 -3.58
C LYS A 466 -15.41 -15.53 -2.78
N GLN A 467 -15.87 -16.65 -3.33
CA GLN A 467 -16.76 -17.58 -2.62
C GLN A 467 -16.09 -18.15 -1.37
N PHE A 468 -14.82 -18.56 -1.48
CA PHE A 468 -14.01 -19.04 -0.36
C PHE A 468 -13.97 -18.01 0.77
N LYS A 469 -13.71 -16.73 0.46
CA LYS A 469 -13.68 -15.65 1.46
C LYS A 469 -15.03 -15.49 2.17
N GLY A 470 -16.13 -15.56 1.43
CA GLY A 470 -17.49 -15.51 1.98
C GLY A 470 -17.79 -16.65 2.94
N MET A 471 -17.48 -17.90 2.55
CA MET A 471 -17.65 -19.06 3.41
C MET A 471 -16.68 -19.06 4.60
N ALA A 472 -15.42 -18.67 4.39
CA ALA A 472 -14.43 -18.54 5.46
C ALA A 472 -14.91 -17.59 6.56
N PHE A 473 -15.56 -16.48 6.21
CA PHE A 473 -16.19 -15.57 7.17
C PHE A 473 -17.29 -16.27 7.98
N GLN A 474 -18.15 -17.05 7.34
CA GLN A 474 -19.21 -17.81 8.03
C GLN A 474 -18.64 -18.83 9.02
N PHE A 475 -17.64 -19.62 8.60
CA PHE A 475 -16.98 -20.61 9.46
C PHE A 475 -16.26 -19.95 10.65
N LYS A 476 -15.50 -18.87 10.40
CA LYS A 476 -14.77 -18.15 11.47
C LYS A 476 -15.69 -17.54 12.51
N ASN A 477 -16.87 -17.08 12.12
CA ASN A 477 -17.86 -16.49 13.01
C ASN A 477 -18.88 -17.49 13.58
N TRP A 478 -18.81 -18.77 13.19
CA TRP A 478 -19.64 -19.81 13.78
C TRP A 478 -19.37 -19.97 15.28
N ASN A 479 -20.43 -20.24 16.04
CA ASN A 479 -20.40 -20.59 17.45
C ASN A 479 -21.46 -21.66 17.76
N ASN A 480 -21.40 -22.25 18.95
CA ASN A 480 -22.25 -23.38 19.37
C ASN A 480 -23.74 -23.06 19.55
N GLN A 481 -24.17 -21.80 19.40
CA GLN A 481 -25.58 -21.41 19.39
C GLN A 481 -26.18 -21.47 17.98
N LEU A 482 -25.34 -21.57 16.94
CA LEU A 482 -25.76 -21.68 15.55
C LEU A 482 -25.89 -23.16 15.14
N PRO A 483 -26.75 -23.48 14.14
CA PRO A 483 -26.83 -24.83 13.59
C PRO A 483 -25.45 -25.34 13.14
N PRO A 484 -25.14 -26.65 13.33
CA PRO A 484 -23.91 -27.23 12.81
C PRO A 484 -23.78 -27.03 11.30
N ILE A 485 -22.56 -26.76 10.84
CA ILE A 485 -22.27 -26.67 9.42
C ILE A 485 -22.43 -28.07 8.81
N SER A 486 -23.17 -28.17 7.70
CA SER A 486 -23.43 -29.45 7.04
C SER A 486 -22.15 -30.00 6.38
N GLN A 487 -22.06 -31.32 6.22
CA GLN A 487 -20.93 -31.93 5.52
C GLN A 487 -20.81 -31.41 4.07
N HIS A 488 -21.94 -31.21 3.38
CA HIS A 488 -21.95 -30.60 2.04
C HIS A 488 -21.29 -29.22 2.02
N ALA A 489 -21.59 -28.35 3.00
CA ALA A 489 -20.97 -27.03 3.06
C ALA A 489 -19.47 -27.10 3.40
N ILE A 490 -19.03 -28.12 4.16
CA ILE A 490 -17.60 -28.39 4.39
C ILE A 490 -16.92 -28.83 3.08
N ASP A 491 -17.54 -29.74 2.33
CA ASP A 491 -17.00 -30.25 1.07
C ASP A 491 -16.93 -29.14 0.01
N GLU A 492 -17.96 -28.30 -0.08
CA GLU A 492 -17.98 -27.09 -0.93
C GLU A 492 -16.87 -26.13 -0.53
N PHE A 493 -16.69 -25.86 0.77
CA PHE A 493 -15.62 -24.98 1.25
C PHE A 493 -14.23 -25.50 0.89
N ILE A 494 -14.02 -26.82 0.92
CA ILE A 494 -12.77 -27.46 0.49
C ILE A 494 -12.57 -27.34 -1.03
N ALA A 495 -13.63 -27.55 -1.81
CA ALA A 495 -13.57 -27.52 -3.27
C ALA A 495 -13.17 -26.13 -3.81
N LEU A 496 -13.52 -25.05 -3.12
CA LEU A 496 -13.18 -23.68 -3.53
C LEU A 496 -11.69 -23.36 -3.43
N ASN A 497 -10.94 -24.03 -2.56
CA ASN A 497 -9.49 -23.78 -2.40
C ASN A 497 -8.76 -25.02 -1.85
N PRO A 498 -8.70 -26.13 -2.61
CA PRO A 498 -8.30 -27.43 -2.08
C PRO A 498 -6.83 -27.52 -1.62
N LYS A 499 -5.98 -26.59 -2.10
CA LYS A 499 -4.57 -26.47 -1.73
C LYS A 499 -4.31 -25.39 -0.66
N GLY A 500 -5.34 -24.66 -0.25
CA GLY A 500 -5.24 -23.63 0.77
C GLY A 500 -5.10 -24.24 2.16
N TYR A 501 -3.95 -24.06 2.81
CA TYR A 501 -3.77 -24.48 4.21
C TYR A 501 -4.84 -23.89 5.14
N ASN A 502 -5.27 -22.66 4.85
CA ASN A 502 -6.24 -21.89 5.63
C ASN A 502 -7.65 -22.49 5.59
N VAL A 503 -8.06 -23.18 4.53
CA VAL A 503 -9.31 -23.94 4.48
C VAL A 503 -9.34 -24.95 5.62
N TYR A 504 -8.28 -25.75 5.71
CA TYR A 504 -8.19 -26.83 6.67
C TYR A 504 -7.98 -26.31 8.10
N GLU A 505 -7.22 -25.23 8.29
CA GLU A 505 -7.12 -24.55 9.58
C GLU A 505 -8.51 -24.07 10.07
N ILE A 506 -9.26 -23.40 9.21
CA ILE A 506 -10.59 -22.85 9.56
C ILE A 506 -11.58 -23.96 9.91
N ILE A 507 -11.56 -25.08 9.19
CA ILE A 507 -12.41 -26.24 9.51
C ILE A 507 -11.97 -26.88 10.84
N GLY A 508 -10.66 -26.96 11.10
CA GLY A 508 -10.13 -27.40 12.39
C GLY A 508 -10.65 -26.56 13.54
N ASP A 509 -10.57 -25.22 13.42
CA ASP A 509 -11.07 -24.27 14.41
C ASP A 509 -12.58 -24.41 14.63
N TYR A 510 -13.36 -24.65 13.56
CA TYR A 510 -14.78 -24.98 13.66
C TYR A 510 -15.01 -26.24 14.51
N TYR A 511 -14.28 -27.33 14.24
CA TYR A 511 -14.45 -28.57 15.00
C TYR A 511 -14.03 -28.47 16.46
N ILE A 512 -13.04 -27.61 16.79
CA ILE A 512 -12.72 -27.28 18.18
C ILE A 512 -13.90 -26.60 18.86
N LYS A 513 -14.49 -25.58 18.24
CA LYS A 513 -15.69 -24.91 18.78
C LYS A 513 -16.88 -25.86 18.91
N ALA A 514 -16.96 -26.89 18.06
CA ALA A 514 -17.98 -27.93 18.08
C ALA A 514 -17.64 -29.11 19.01
N HIS A 515 -16.58 -29.01 19.82
CA HIS A 515 -16.13 -30.04 20.76
C HIS A 515 -15.80 -31.41 20.10
N GLN A 516 -15.28 -31.40 18.87
CA GLN A 516 -14.89 -32.59 18.10
C GLN A 516 -13.36 -32.62 17.85
N SER A 517 -12.58 -32.75 18.92
CA SER A 517 -11.10 -32.71 18.92
C SER A 517 -10.45 -33.64 17.88
N LYS A 518 -10.90 -34.90 17.78
CA LYS A 518 -10.33 -35.86 16.82
C LYS A 518 -10.42 -35.38 15.36
N LYS A 519 -11.56 -34.81 14.97
CA LYS A 519 -11.73 -34.25 13.62
C LYS A 519 -10.87 -32.99 13.44
N ALA A 520 -10.82 -32.12 14.45
CA ALA A 520 -9.98 -30.94 14.38
C ALA A 520 -8.49 -31.30 14.15
N ALA A 521 -7.98 -32.33 14.82
CA ALA A 521 -6.61 -32.81 14.63
C ALA A 521 -6.34 -33.28 13.20
N GLU A 522 -7.27 -34.01 12.57
CA GLU A 522 -7.16 -34.43 11.16
C GLU A 522 -7.03 -33.21 10.22
N PHE A 523 -7.83 -32.17 10.46
CA PHE A 523 -7.82 -30.95 9.66
C PHE A 523 -6.57 -30.09 9.89
N TYR A 524 -6.10 -29.94 11.13
CA TYR A 524 -4.84 -29.23 11.39
C TYR A 524 -3.63 -29.94 10.78
N LYS A 525 -3.61 -31.28 10.82
CA LYS A 525 -2.58 -32.06 10.12
C LYS A 525 -2.61 -31.79 8.62
N LYS A 526 -3.80 -31.82 8.01
CA LYS A 526 -3.98 -31.52 6.58
C LYS A 526 -3.57 -30.08 6.23
N ALA A 527 -3.82 -29.12 7.12
CA ALA A 527 -3.33 -27.75 6.94
C ALA A 527 -1.78 -27.70 6.89
N LEU A 528 -1.10 -28.42 7.77
CA LEU A 528 0.36 -28.49 7.83
C LEU A 528 1.00 -29.22 6.63
N GLU A 529 0.25 -30.12 5.97
CA GLU A 529 0.65 -30.81 4.75
C GLU A 529 0.59 -29.91 3.50
N ASN A 530 -0.15 -28.79 3.55
CA ASN A 530 -0.19 -27.80 2.47
C ASN A 530 0.90 -26.73 2.66
N GLU A 531 1.10 -25.91 1.62
CA GLU A 531 2.02 -24.78 1.69
C GLU A 531 1.45 -23.70 2.62
N VAL A 532 2.12 -23.47 3.74
CA VAL A 532 1.68 -22.50 4.76
C VAL A 532 2.37 -21.17 4.47
N ALA A 533 1.60 -20.08 4.46
CA ALA A 533 2.07 -18.77 4.03
C ALA A 533 3.28 -18.25 4.83
N THR A 534 3.39 -18.60 6.11
CA THR A 534 4.43 -18.09 7.01
C THR A 534 4.89 -19.13 8.03
N HIS A 535 6.10 -18.94 8.56
CA HIS A 535 6.62 -19.74 9.67
C HIS A 535 5.73 -19.64 10.93
N GLN A 536 5.26 -18.44 11.28
CA GLN A 536 4.50 -18.24 12.52
C GLN A 536 3.09 -18.86 12.41
N SER A 537 2.43 -18.76 11.24
CA SER A 537 1.17 -19.48 10.97
C SER A 537 1.38 -20.99 11.08
N ARG A 538 2.49 -21.51 10.52
CA ARG A 538 2.81 -22.94 10.61
C ARG A 538 3.01 -23.37 12.07
N GLN A 539 3.73 -22.58 12.86
CA GLN A 539 3.92 -22.83 14.29
C GLN A 539 2.60 -22.80 15.04
N TYR A 540 1.74 -21.81 14.79
CA TYR A 540 0.44 -21.68 15.43
C TYR A 540 -0.48 -22.87 15.14
N ILE A 541 -0.53 -23.33 13.89
CA ILE A 541 -1.30 -24.53 13.52
C ILE A 541 -0.72 -25.78 14.18
N LYS A 542 0.61 -25.88 14.29
CA LYS A 542 1.28 -26.99 14.99
C LYS A 542 0.94 -27.01 16.48
N GLU A 543 0.95 -25.86 17.15
CA GLU A 543 0.55 -25.75 18.56
C GLU A 543 -0.91 -26.16 18.77
N LYS A 544 -1.83 -25.72 17.89
CA LYS A 544 -3.23 -26.20 17.89
C LYS A 544 -3.32 -27.71 17.72
N TYR A 545 -2.60 -28.28 16.75
CA TYR A 545 -2.58 -29.72 16.51
C TYR A 545 -2.09 -30.51 17.74
N GLU A 546 -0.97 -30.09 18.34
CA GLU A 546 -0.40 -30.75 19.52
C GLU A 546 -1.31 -30.67 20.75
N LEU A 547 -1.98 -29.53 20.97
CA LEU A 547 -2.92 -29.36 22.07
C LEU A 547 -4.06 -30.37 21.98
N VAL A 548 -4.63 -30.51 20.79
CA VAL A 548 -5.81 -31.34 20.51
C VAL A 548 -5.49 -32.84 20.53
N MET A 549 -4.22 -33.19 20.30
CA MET A 549 -3.74 -34.58 20.43
C MET A 549 -3.45 -34.99 21.88
N ARG A 550 -3.35 -34.04 22.80
CA ARG A 550 -3.16 -34.29 24.24
C ARG A 550 -4.48 -34.45 24.99
N ASP A 551 -5.54 -33.84 24.48
CA ASP A 551 -6.93 -33.97 24.94
C ASP A 551 -7.61 -35.22 24.35
#